data_AF-A0A6A6LQJ3-F1
#
_entry.id   AF-A0A6A6LQJ3-F1
#
_cell.length_a   1.000
_cell.length_b   1.000
_cell.length_c   1.000
_cell.angle_alpha   90.00
_cell.angle_beta   90.00
_cell.angle_gamma   90.00
#
_symmetry.space_group_name_H-M   'P 1'
#
loop_
_entity.id
_entity.type
_entity.pdbx_description
1 polymer ?
#
loop_
_entity_poly.entity_id
_entity_poly.type
_entity_poly.pdbx_seq_one_letter_code
_entity_poly.pdbx_strand_id
1 'polypeptide(L)'
;MEKQKVMERENNKWGVSSSSNGGEDNDLVRDMEEVIETVGSYTGYRRTQRKECLNLARRLKLLVPLLEEIKESVKLVSSEDLNCLVNLKEALHGAMKLLKKCSCGSKICLALEFDAVMGRFHAVYDKLNQAMDAIPYDEFGISVEVKEQVELMHMQLKRAKRRTDTQDIELAMDIMVVFSRKDDRTVDSAILERLANKLELLTIPDLKAETVAVRQLSIEKDVQNAESIWQIANLLGKLKQIAGVHEAIEFDGPISSKSLHRSRSLLIPHEFLCPITLEIMVDPVTVATGQDLPKDWTNFGSLFFSTNFAIRNLILQWCEENNFELPKNDACVGCAGSNAELIEQITCLVQNLFCTELDVKREAIAKIRMLSKENPDNRILIGNIGAIPPLIHLLSYQDSAVQEQTVTALLNLSIDEENKRIIAREGAIPAIIEILRNGTEEARENSAAALFSLSMLDENKVLGGL
;
A
#
# COMPACT_ATOMS: atom_id res chain seq x y z
N MET A 1 -36.73 31.40 -0.30
CA MET A 1 -37.44 30.46 -1.21
C MET A 1 -36.55 29.91 -2.34
N GLU A 2 -35.24 30.15 -2.34
CA GLU A 2 -34.29 29.57 -3.32
C GLU A 2 -33.22 28.65 -2.71
N LYS A 3 -33.24 28.42 -1.39
CA LYS A 3 -32.33 27.46 -0.72
C LYS A 3 -32.92 26.06 -0.50
N GLN A 4 -34.05 25.76 -1.15
CA GLN A 4 -34.78 24.50 -0.97
C GLN A 4 -35.00 23.74 -2.29
N LYS A 5 -34.39 24.19 -3.40
CA LYS A 5 -34.50 23.59 -4.75
C LYS A 5 -33.22 22.92 -5.27
N VAL A 6 -32.15 22.87 -4.46
CA VAL A 6 -30.89 22.22 -4.86
C VAL A 6 -30.77 20.80 -4.26
N MET A 7 -31.63 20.42 -3.32
CA MET A 7 -31.60 19.11 -2.65
C MET A 7 -32.49 18.02 -3.32
N GLU A 8 -33.12 18.34 -4.45
CA GLU A 8 -34.06 17.44 -5.16
C GLU A 8 -33.57 16.96 -6.54
N ARG A 9 -32.32 17.20 -6.92
CA ARG A 9 -31.79 16.80 -8.25
C ARG A 9 -30.89 15.58 -8.30
N GLU A 10 -30.64 14.90 -7.18
CA GLU A 10 -29.89 13.63 -7.17
C GLU A 10 -30.75 12.40 -6.88
N ASN A 11 -32.07 12.55 -6.74
CA ASN A 11 -32.98 11.46 -6.34
C ASN A 11 -33.77 10.82 -7.49
N ASN A 12 -33.32 10.95 -8.74
CA ASN A 12 -34.04 10.40 -9.90
C ASN A 12 -33.11 9.73 -10.91
N LYS A 13 -32.49 8.61 -10.52
CA LYS A 13 -31.93 7.67 -11.48
C LYS A 13 -31.90 6.23 -10.98
N TRP A 14 -33.07 5.69 -10.62
CA TRP A 14 -33.41 4.31 -10.97
C TRP A 14 -34.93 4.14 -10.87
N GLY A 15 -35.57 4.22 -12.03
CA GLY A 15 -36.98 3.88 -12.17
C GLY A 15 -37.18 2.39 -11.96
N VAL A 16 -38.10 2.08 -11.04
CA VAL A 16 -38.65 0.77 -10.72
C VAL A 16 -39.03 0.00 -12.00
N SER A 17 -38.56 -1.24 -12.07
CA SER A 17 -39.19 -2.29 -12.88
C SER A 17 -39.53 -3.43 -11.93
N SER A 18 -40.82 -3.51 -11.62
CA SER A 18 -41.44 -4.50 -10.75
C SER A 18 -41.35 -5.91 -11.34
N SER A 19 -40.65 -6.83 -10.64
CA SER A 19 -40.97 -8.26 -10.64
C SER A 19 -40.08 -9.05 -9.68
N SER A 20 -40.70 -9.81 -8.76
CA SER A 20 -40.13 -10.89 -7.91
C SER A 20 -39.47 -10.50 -6.56
N ASN A 21 -40.29 -10.08 -5.59
CA ASN A 21 -39.93 -9.68 -4.21
C ASN A 21 -39.40 -10.79 -3.26
N GLY A 22 -38.97 -11.96 -3.74
CA GLY A 22 -38.38 -12.98 -2.87
C GLY A 22 -36.86 -12.88 -2.70
N GLY A 23 -36.20 -12.10 -3.56
CA GLY A 23 -34.73 -12.03 -3.65
C GLY A 23 -34.09 -10.88 -2.87
N GLU A 24 -34.76 -9.73 -2.78
CA GLU A 24 -34.20 -8.51 -2.18
C GLU A 24 -34.13 -8.60 -0.65
N ASP A 25 -35.09 -9.25 0.01
CA ASP A 25 -35.13 -9.32 1.48
C ASP A 25 -34.10 -10.28 2.06
N ASN A 26 -33.84 -11.38 1.36
CA ASN A 26 -32.76 -12.32 1.71
C ASN A 26 -31.37 -11.70 1.44
N ASP A 27 -31.30 -10.74 0.51
CA ASP A 27 -30.09 -9.96 0.25
C ASP A 27 -29.76 -9.01 1.41
N LEU A 28 -30.76 -8.44 2.08
CA LEU A 28 -30.56 -7.57 3.25
C LEU A 28 -29.89 -8.31 4.42
N VAL A 29 -30.34 -9.53 4.73
CA VAL A 29 -29.76 -10.32 5.83
C VAL A 29 -28.34 -10.78 5.48
N ARG A 30 -28.11 -11.20 4.24
CA ARG A 30 -26.80 -11.57 3.73
C ARG A 30 -25.80 -10.41 3.80
N ASP A 31 -26.21 -9.21 3.43
CA ASP A 31 -25.38 -8.00 3.54
C ASP A 31 -25.01 -7.71 5.01
N MET A 32 -25.94 -7.89 5.96
CA MET A 32 -25.64 -7.75 7.38
C MET A 32 -24.63 -8.82 7.88
N GLU A 33 -24.74 -10.07 7.42
CA GLU A 33 -23.75 -11.12 7.69
C GLU A 33 -22.36 -10.75 7.15
N GLU A 34 -22.28 -10.26 5.91
CA GLU A 34 -21.03 -9.82 5.26
C GLU A 34 -20.38 -8.64 6.00
N VAL A 35 -21.19 -7.70 6.49
CA VAL A 35 -20.70 -6.58 7.31
C VAL A 35 -20.06 -7.09 8.61
N ILE A 36 -20.70 -8.06 9.29
CA ILE A 36 -20.17 -8.63 10.54
C ILE A 36 -18.89 -9.43 10.28
N GLU A 37 -18.83 -10.18 9.18
CA GLU A 37 -17.62 -10.90 8.76
C GLU A 37 -16.47 -9.93 8.44
N THR A 38 -16.76 -8.87 7.69
CA THR A 38 -15.81 -7.81 7.35
C THR A 38 -15.24 -7.17 8.62
N VAL A 39 -16.10 -6.79 9.56
CA VAL A 39 -15.66 -6.29 10.88
C VAL A 39 -14.82 -7.32 11.64
N GLY A 40 -15.15 -8.60 11.51
CA GLY A 40 -14.41 -9.71 12.09
C GLY A 40 -13.00 -9.89 11.52
N SER A 41 -12.77 -9.48 10.27
CA SER A 41 -11.48 -9.56 9.58
C SER A 41 -10.50 -8.43 9.96
N TYR A 42 -10.99 -7.34 10.56
CA TYR A 42 -10.13 -6.23 10.97
C TYR A 42 -9.14 -6.68 12.05
N THR A 43 -7.86 -6.71 11.69
CA THR A 43 -6.76 -6.99 12.61
C THR A 43 -6.10 -5.68 13.06
N GLY A 44 -5.55 -5.66 14.28
CA GLY A 44 -4.64 -4.58 14.71
C GLY A 44 -5.28 -3.19 14.87
N TYR A 45 -6.44 -3.07 15.53
CA TYR A 45 -6.99 -1.76 15.92
C TYR A 45 -5.94 -0.87 16.58
N ARG A 46 -5.95 0.43 16.22
CA ARG A 46 -5.03 1.43 16.79
C ARG A 46 -5.17 1.44 18.31
N ARG A 47 -4.10 1.83 19.00
CA ARG A 47 -4.05 1.85 20.47
C ARG A 47 -5.17 2.69 21.08
N THR A 48 -5.45 3.85 20.50
CA THR A 48 -6.57 4.73 20.85
C THR A 48 -7.90 4.03 20.63
N GLN A 49 -8.74 3.94 21.67
CA GLN A 49 -10.06 3.31 21.64
C GLN A 49 -10.05 1.81 21.25
N ARG A 50 -8.88 1.14 21.34
CA ARG A 50 -8.73 -0.28 20.99
C ARG A 50 -9.74 -1.17 21.69
N LYS A 51 -9.94 -0.90 22.98
CA LYS A 51 -10.87 -1.66 23.83
C LYS A 51 -12.31 -1.52 23.35
N GLU A 52 -12.75 -0.31 23.01
CA GLU A 52 -14.10 -0.07 22.51
C GLU A 52 -14.31 -0.67 21.12
N CYS A 53 -13.29 -0.65 20.26
CA CYS A 53 -13.32 -1.32 18.95
C CYS A 53 -13.51 -2.83 19.12
N LEU A 54 -12.69 -3.47 19.96
CA LEU A 54 -12.77 -4.91 20.22
C LEU A 54 -14.11 -5.29 20.87
N ASN A 55 -14.61 -4.47 21.80
CA ASN A 55 -15.90 -4.70 22.44
C ASN A 55 -17.04 -4.60 21.43
N LEU A 56 -17.06 -3.58 20.57
CA LEU A 56 -18.07 -3.43 19.54
C LEU A 56 -18.02 -4.59 18.54
N ALA A 57 -16.84 -4.92 18.00
CA ALA A 57 -16.67 -6.04 17.06
C ALA A 57 -17.15 -7.37 17.67
N ARG A 58 -16.84 -7.64 18.95
CA ARG A 58 -17.35 -8.83 19.65
C ARG A 58 -18.87 -8.83 19.80
N ARG A 59 -19.46 -7.67 20.13
CA ARG A 59 -20.92 -7.54 20.26
C ARG A 59 -21.63 -7.73 18.92
N LEU A 60 -21.09 -7.18 17.82
CA LEU A 60 -21.66 -7.39 16.49
C LEU A 60 -21.69 -8.88 16.11
N LYS A 61 -20.66 -9.65 16.48
CA LYS A 61 -20.64 -11.11 16.27
C LYS A 61 -21.75 -11.86 17.03
N LEU A 62 -22.27 -11.30 18.11
CA LEU A 62 -23.40 -11.90 18.84
C LEU A 62 -24.74 -11.78 18.08
N LEU A 63 -24.78 -10.98 17.01
CA LEU A 63 -25.98 -10.85 16.18
C LEU A 63 -26.08 -11.93 15.10
N VAL A 64 -25.03 -12.72 14.86
CA VAL A 64 -25.04 -13.76 13.82
C VAL A 64 -26.17 -14.78 14.03
N PRO A 65 -26.39 -15.36 15.24
CA PRO A 65 -27.50 -16.29 15.45
C PRO A 65 -28.87 -15.66 15.22
N LEU A 66 -29.03 -14.38 15.58
CA LEU A 66 -30.26 -13.63 15.32
C LEU A 66 -30.51 -13.49 13.81
N LEU A 67 -29.47 -13.15 13.03
CA LEU A 67 -29.59 -13.01 11.59
C LEU A 67 -29.90 -14.34 10.91
N GLU A 68 -29.31 -15.46 11.38
CA GLU A 68 -29.60 -16.80 10.87
C GLU A 68 -31.08 -17.18 11.08
N GLU A 69 -31.62 -16.98 12.29
CA GLU A 69 -33.04 -17.25 12.57
C GLU A 69 -34.00 -16.31 11.82
N ILE A 70 -33.62 -15.03 11.66
CA ILE A 70 -34.38 -14.08 10.81
C ILE A 70 -34.37 -14.56 9.35
N LYS A 71 -33.23 -14.99 8.81
CA LYS A 71 -33.10 -15.47 7.41
C LYS A 71 -34.03 -16.64 7.10
N GLU A 72 -34.23 -17.55 8.05
CA GLU A 72 -35.13 -18.69 7.90
C GLU A 72 -36.61 -18.27 7.94
N SER A 73 -36.95 -17.23 8.68
CA SER A 73 -38.32 -16.74 8.91
C SER A 73 -38.79 -15.64 7.94
N VAL A 74 -37.87 -14.88 7.29
CA VAL A 74 -38.17 -13.75 6.37
C VAL A 74 -39.17 -14.10 5.26
N LYS A 75 -39.30 -15.37 4.88
CA LYS A 75 -40.26 -15.84 3.85
C LYS A 75 -41.73 -15.69 4.24
N LEU A 76 -42.03 -15.39 5.51
CA LEU A 76 -43.40 -15.43 6.07
C LEU A 76 -43.91 -14.07 6.58
N VAL A 77 -43.10 -13.01 6.48
CA VAL A 77 -43.30 -11.76 7.25
C VAL A 77 -43.76 -10.59 6.34
N SER A 78 -44.49 -9.62 6.92
CA SER A 78 -45.06 -8.45 6.25
C SER A 78 -43.99 -7.39 5.88
N SER A 79 -44.30 -6.50 4.94
CA SER A 79 -43.39 -5.43 4.48
C SER A 79 -43.08 -4.36 5.53
N GLU A 80 -43.95 -4.19 6.55
CA GLU A 80 -43.71 -3.22 7.64
C GLU A 80 -42.60 -3.70 8.60
N ASP A 81 -42.50 -5.01 8.80
CA ASP A 81 -41.50 -5.63 9.69
C ASP A 81 -40.10 -5.62 9.06
N LEU A 82 -40.01 -5.51 7.73
CA LEU A 82 -38.73 -5.40 7.02
C LEU A 82 -38.04 -4.04 7.26
N ASN A 83 -38.77 -3.00 7.64
CA ASN A 83 -38.17 -1.68 7.90
C ASN A 83 -37.27 -1.68 9.15
N CYS A 84 -37.54 -2.55 10.14
CA CYS A 84 -36.65 -2.70 11.29
C CYS A 84 -35.28 -3.29 10.88
N LEU A 85 -35.27 -4.20 9.89
CA LEU A 85 -34.06 -4.79 9.33
C LEU A 85 -33.23 -3.77 8.55
N VAL A 86 -33.87 -2.83 7.84
CA VAL A 86 -33.18 -1.72 7.19
C VAL A 86 -32.47 -0.83 8.23
N ASN A 87 -33.15 -0.50 9.33
CA ASN A 87 -32.55 0.27 10.42
C ASN A 87 -31.36 -0.46 11.07
N LEU A 88 -31.47 -1.79 11.24
CA LEU A 88 -30.38 -2.62 11.75
C LEU A 88 -29.19 -2.63 10.78
N LYS A 89 -29.45 -2.80 9.49
CA LYS A 89 -28.44 -2.73 8.43
C LYS A 89 -27.70 -1.39 8.44
N GLU A 90 -28.42 -0.27 8.54
CA GLU A 90 -27.80 1.06 8.62
C GLU A 90 -26.94 1.22 9.88
N ALA A 91 -27.39 0.71 11.02
CA ALA A 91 -26.64 0.74 12.26
C ALA A 91 -25.35 -0.10 12.17
N LEU A 92 -25.42 -1.30 11.57
CA LEU A 92 -24.28 -2.17 11.31
C LEU A 92 -23.26 -1.53 10.35
N HIS A 93 -23.74 -0.91 9.26
CA HIS A 93 -22.87 -0.16 8.36
C HIS A 93 -22.20 1.03 9.04
N GLY A 94 -22.92 1.75 9.90
CA GLY A 94 -22.36 2.81 10.73
C GLY A 94 -21.25 2.29 11.65
N ALA A 95 -21.46 1.14 12.28
CA ALA A 95 -20.47 0.47 13.12
C ALA A 95 -19.24 0.05 12.32
N MET A 96 -19.43 -0.57 11.15
CA MET A 96 -18.33 -0.99 10.26
C MET A 96 -17.47 0.19 9.81
N LYS A 97 -18.10 1.29 9.35
CA LYS A 97 -17.36 2.50 8.95
C LYS A 97 -16.53 3.07 10.10
N LEU A 98 -17.08 3.10 11.31
CA LEU A 98 -16.37 3.55 12.51
C LEU A 98 -15.18 2.64 12.84
N LEU A 99 -15.38 1.32 12.84
CA LEU A 99 -14.33 0.35 13.13
C LEU A 99 -13.23 0.35 12.07
N LYS A 100 -13.57 0.50 10.78
CA LYS A 100 -12.60 0.68 9.69
C LYS A 100 -11.72 1.91 9.93
N LYS A 101 -12.33 3.04 10.31
CA LYS A 101 -11.57 4.25 10.65
C LYS A 101 -10.63 4.01 11.84
N CYS A 102 -11.04 3.20 12.82
CA CYS A 102 -10.21 2.86 13.97
C CYS A 102 -9.15 1.78 13.71
N SER A 103 -9.21 1.06 12.58
CA SER A 103 -8.20 0.06 12.21
C SER A 103 -7.10 0.67 11.33
N CYS A 104 -7.46 1.42 10.29
CA CYS A 104 -6.49 1.98 9.34
C CYS A 104 -6.24 3.49 9.48
N GLY A 105 -7.07 4.23 10.22
CA GLY A 105 -6.92 5.68 10.38
C GLY A 105 -5.63 6.10 11.10
N SER A 106 -5.29 7.39 11.00
CA SER A 106 -4.13 7.99 11.66
C SER A 106 -4.27 7.89 13.17
N LYS A 107 -3.22 7.38 13.83
CA LYS A 107 -3.13 7.26 15.29
C LYS A 107 -3.18 8.65 15.94
N ILE A 108 -2.51 9.64 15.36
CA ILE A 108 -2.50 11.03 15.86
C ILE A 108 -3.91 11.65 15.74
N CYS A 109 -4.57 11.46 14.60
CA CYS A 109 -5.91 12.00 14.38
C CYS A 109 -6.95 11.37 15.32
N LEU A 110 -6.90 10.05 15.52
CA LEU A 110 -7.81 9.35 16.44
C LEU A 110 -7.61 9.81 17.88
N ALA A 111 -6.37 10.04 18.30
CA ALA A 111 -6.06 10.59 19.61
C ALA A 111 -6.57 12.04 19.79
N LEU A 112 -6.42 12.88 18.75
CA LEU A 112 -6.88 14.27 18.78
C LEU A 112 -8.41 14.38 18.75
N GLU A 113 -9.08 13.54 17.96
CA GLU A 113 -10.53 13.49 17.84
C GLU A 113 -11.20 12.61 18.92
N PHE A 114 -10.57 12.36 20.06
CA PHE A 114 -11.06 11.43 21.09
C PHE A 114 -12.56 11.61 21.40
N ASP A 115 -12.97 12.82 21.76
CA ASP A 115 -14.36 13.13 22.12
C ASP A 115 -15.32 12.90 20.94
N ALA A 116 -14.90 13.26 19.73
CA ALA A 116 -15.70 13.08 18.52
C ALA A 116 -15.83 11.59 18.15
N VAL A 117 -14.76 10.81 18.28
CA VAL A 117 -14.76 9.35 18.04
C VAL A 117 -15.64 8.65 19.08
N MET A 118 -15.52 8.98 20.35
CA MET A 118 -16.38 8.43 21.41
C MET A 118 -17.85 8.83 21.24
N GLY A 119 -18.12 10.07 20.80
CA GLY A 119 -19.46 10.50 20.39
C GLY A 119 -20.04 9.62 19.28
N ARG A 120 -19.24 9.25 18.28
CA ARG A 120 -19.64 8.31 17.21
C ARG A 120 -19.90 6.90 17.75
N PHE A 121 -19.08 6.39 18.67
CA PHE A 121 -19.36 5.10 19.33
C PHE A 121 -20.70 5.11 20.06
N HIS A 122 -20.98 6.16 20.83
CA HIS A 122 -22.27 6.30 21.52
C HIS A 122 -23.44 6.37 20.54
N ALA A 123 -23.30 7.11 19.44
CA ALA A 123 -24.33 7.18 18.40
C ALA A 123 -24.58 5.81 17.76
N VAL A 124 -23.53 5.02 17.48
CA VAL A 124 -23.66 3.65 16.97
C VAL A 124 -24.36 2.75 17.99
N TYR A 125 -24.02 2.85 19.27
CA TYR A 125 -24.68 2.08 20.32
C TYR A 125 -26.16 2.43 20.44
N ASP A 126 -26.50 3.72 20.38
CA ASP A 126 -27.89 4.17 20.45
C ASP A 126 -28.68 3.67 19.22
N LYS A 127 -28.10 3.73 18.01
CA LYS A 127 -28.73 3.21 16.78
C LYS A 127 -28.92 1.70 16.80
N LEU A 128 -27.92 0.94 17.24
CA LEU A 128 -28.04 -0.52 17.37
C LEU A 128 -29.13 -0.89 18.37
N ASN A 129 -29.19 -0.21 19.53
CA ASN A 129 -30.26 -0.43 20.51
C ASN A 129 -31.64 -0.12 19.91
N GLN A 130 -31.80 1.03 19.24
CA GLN A 130 -33.07 1.40 18.62
C GLN A 130 -33.51 0.42 17.54
N ALA A 131 -32.58 -0.05 16.71
CA ALA A 131 -32.88 -1.01 15.66
C ALA A 131 -33.32 -2.37 16.23
N MET A 132 -32.66 -2.86 17.28
CA MET A 132 -33.04 -4.11 17.94
C MET A 132 -34.36 -3.99 18.70
N ASP A 133 -34.59 -2.88 19.42
CA ASP A 133 -35.85 -2.61 20.13
C ASP A 133 -37.06 -2.59 19.17
N ALA A 134 -36.83 -2.34 17.88
CA ALA A 134 -37.86 -2.29 16.84
C ALA A 134 -38.13 -3.65 16.16
N ILE A 135 -37.41 -4.73 16.51
CA ILE A 135 -37.59 -6.06 15.89
C ILE A 135 -38.77 -6.80 16.57
N PRO A 136 -39.81 -7.20 15.82
CA PRO A 136 -40.90 -8.02 16.35
C PRO A 136 -40.46 -9.49 16.51
N TYR A 137 -39.71 -9.79 17.57
CA TYR A 137 -39.10 -11.12 17.77
C TYR A 137 -40.10 -12.29 17.80
N ASP A 138 -41.34 -12.05 18.21
CA ASP A 138 -42.39 -13.09 18.24
C ASP A 138 -42.90 -13.44 16.83
N GLU A 139 -42.92 -12.47 15.92
CA GLU A 139 -43.38 -12.65 14.54
C GLU A 139 -42.32 -13.36 13.69
N PHE A 140 -41.04 -13.08 13.96
CA PHE A 140 -39.90 -13.79 13.37
C PHE A 140 -39.67 -15.19 13.98
N GLY A 141 -40.42 -15.58 15.02
CA GLY A 141 -40.29 -16.90 15.64
C GLY A 141 -38.93 -17.14 16.32
N ILE A 142 -38.29 -16.07 16.80
CA ILE A 142 -36.94 -16.12 17.37
C ILE A 142 -36.93 -16.92 18.69
N SER A 143 -35.93 -17.80 18.83
CA SER A 143 -35.73 -18.66 19.99
C SER A 143 -35.52 -17.85 21.28
N VAL A 144 -35.88 -18.44 22.42
CA VAL A 144 -35.72 -17.78 23.73
C VAL A 144 -34.23 -17.56 24.02
N GLU A 145 -33.38 -18.51 23.62
CA GLU A 145 -31.93 -18.43 23.76
C GLU A 145 -31.34 -17.22 23.01
N VAL A 146 -31.77 -16.98 21.76
CA VAL A 146 -31.30 -15.84 20.97
C VAL A 146 -31.87 -14.53 21.52
N LYS A 147 -33.13 -14.51 21.96
CA LYS A 147 -33.71 -13.33 22.65
C LYS A 147 -32.90 -12.94 23.90
N GLU A 148 -32.55 -13.91 24.75
CA GLU A 148 -31.71 -13.66 25.93
C GLU A 148 -30.32 -13.13 25.55
N GLN A 149 -29.70 -13.63 24.48
CA GLN A 149 -28.42 -13.11 24.00
C GLN A 149 -28.51 -11.64 23.56
N VAL A 150 -29.58 -11.28 22.85
CA VAL A 150 -29.81 -9.90 22.40
C VAL A 150 -30.05 -8.97 23.59
N GLU A 151 -30.82 -9.40 24.59
CA GLU A 151 -31.03 -8.65 25.83
C GLU A 151 -29.72 -8.41 26.60
N LEU A 152 -28.87 -9.44 26.71
CA LEU A 152 -27.53 -9.29 27.30
C LEU A 152 -26.70 -8.26 26.54
N MET A 153 -26.77 -8.25 25.21
CA MET A 153 -26.07 -7.27 24.38
C MET A 153 -26.59 -5.85 24.62
N HIS A 154 -27.91 -5.65 24.68
CA HIS A 154 -28.52 -4.36 25.03
C HIS A 154 -28.00 -3.82 26.37
N MET A 155 -27.97 -4.67 27.40
CA MET A 155 -27.44 -4.27 28.71
C MET A 155 -25.97 -3.85 28.62
N GLN A 156 -25.17 -4.56 27.83
CA GLN A 156 -23.76 -4.23 27.64
C GLN A 156 -23.54 -2.92 26.87
N LEU A 157 -24.30 -2.67 25.80
CA LEU A 157 -24.25 -1.42 25.04
C LEU A 157 -24.63 -0.22 25.91
N LYS A 158 -25.71 -0.32 26.69
CA LYS A 158 -26.15 0.74 27.61
C LYS A 158 -25.12 1.04 28.69
N ARG A 159 -24.43 0.02 29.22
CA ARG A 159 -23.36 0.18 30.23
C ARG A 159 -22.08 0.79 29.66
N ALA A 160 -21.76 0.51 28.40
CA ALA A 160 -20.53 1.01 27.75
C ALA A 160 -20.49 2.53 27.63
N LYS A 161 -21.65 3.18 27.47
CA LYS A 161 -21.80 4.65 27.37
C LYS A 161 -21.22 5.47 28.55
N ARG A 162 -20.93 4.82 29.68
CA ARG A 162 -20.46 5.46 30.92
C ARG A 162 -18.97 5.26 31.20
N ARG A 163 -18.25 4.51 30.36
CA ARG A 163 -16.84 4.17 30.61
C ARG A 163 -15.97 4.84 29.55
N THR A 164 -15.07 5.71 30.00
CA THR A 164 -14.00 6.28 29.18
C THR A 164 -12.66 5.83 29.74
N ASP A 165 -11.73 5.45 28.86
CA ASP A 165 -10.39 5.05 29.26
C ASP A 165 -9.58 6.29 29.69
N THR A 166 -9.02 6.26 30.90
CA THR A 166 -8.23 7.36 31.44
C THR A 166 -6.92 7.56 30.66
N GLN A 167 -6.38 6.50 30.04
CA GLN A 167 -5.14 6.57 29.27
C GLN A 167 -5.32 7.33 27.95
N ASP A 168 -6.48 7.18 27.31
CA ASP A 168 -6.81 7.91 26.08
C ASP A 168 -7.04 9.40 26.37
N ILE A 169 -7.62 9.73 27.53
CA ILE A 169 -7.79 11.11 28.00
C ILE A 169 -6.41 11.77 28.23
N GLU A 170 -5.50 11.09 28.92
CA GLU A 170 -4.12 11.57 29.12
C GLU A 170 -3.37 11.78 27.80
N LEU A 171 -3.53 10.87 26.85
CA LEU A 171 -2.92 10.97 25.53
C LEU A 171 -3.45 12.19 24.74
N ALA A 172 -4.77 12.41 24.75
CA ALA A 172 -5.37 13.58 24.11
C ALA A 172 -4.88 14.89 24.75
N MET A 173 -4.77 14.93 26.09
CA MET A 173 -4.20 16.08 26.81
C MET A 173 -2.74 16.34 26.44
N ASP A 174 -1.91 15.28 26.39
CA ASP A 174 -0.50 15.39 26.01
C ASP A 174 -0.34 15.99 24.60
N ILE A 175 -1.18 15.59 23.64
CA ILE A 175 -1.17 16.13 22.27
C ILE A 175 -1.62 17.61 22.25
N MET A 176 -2.68 17.95 23.00
CA MET A 176 -3.17 19.34 23.12
C MET A 176 -2.11 20.28 23.70
N VAL A 177 -1.32 19.81 24.67
CA VAL A 177 -0.19 20.58 25.23
C VAL A 177 0.87 20.87 24.17
N VAL A 178 1.17 19.91 23.30
CA VAL A 178 2.13 20.11 22.20
C VAL A 178 1.62 21.13 21.18
N PHE A 179 0.33 21.16 20.87
CA PHE A 179 -0.26 22.16 19.96
C PHE A 179 -0.39 23.56 20.56
N SER A 180 -0.42 23.69 21.89
CA SER A 180 -0.58 24.98 22.56
C SER A 180 0.73 25.78 22.70
N ARG A 181 1.91 25.15 22.56
CA ARG A 181 3.21 25.82 22.65
C ARG A 181 3.56 26.47 21.31
N LYS A 182 3.44 27.80 21.22
CA LYS A 182 3.76 28.60 20.02
C LYS A 182 5.26 28.68 19.68
N ASP A 183 6.14 28.32 20.60
CA ASP A 183 7.60 28.35 20.39
C ASP A 183 8.14 26.96 20.04
N ASP A 184 8.63 26.81 18.80
CA ASP A 184 9.27 25.60 18.27
C ASP A 184 10.57 25.20 18.97
N ARG A 185 11.12 26.07 19.83
CA ARG A 185 12.45 25.88 20.43
C ARG A 185 12.46 25.02 21.70
N THR A 186 11.29 24.66 22.24
CA THR A 186 11.18 23.92 23.51
C THR A 186 9.93 23.03 23.58
N VAL A 187 9.64 22.25 22.54
CA VAL A 187 8.86 21.02 22.77
C VAL A 187 9.84 20.03 23.37
N ASP A 188 9.66 19.68 24.64
CA ASP A 188 10.56 18.76 25.35
C ASP A 188 10.65 17.45 24.56
N SER A 189 11.86 17.05 24.15
CA SER A 189 12.12 15.75 23.50
C SER A 189 11.44 14.62 24.27
N ALA A 190 11.44 14.72 25.61
CA ALA A 190 10.76 13.77 26.50
C ALA A 190 9.23 13.67 26.30
N ILE A 191 8.53 14.78 25.99
CA ILE A 191 7.08 14.75 25.73
C ILE A 191 6.82 14.08 24.38
N LEU A 192 7.61 14.40 23.35
CA LEU A 192 7.48 13.81 22.03
C LEU A 192 7.88 12.32 22.02
N GLU A 193 8.92 11.93 22.74
CA GLU A 193 9.28 10.52 22.97
C GLU A 193 8.16 9.78 23.71
N ARG A 194 7.56 10.40 24.74
CA ARG A 194 6.40 9.82 25.44
C ARG A 194 5.20 9.64 24.51
N LEU A 195 4.93 10.62 23.64
CA LEU A 195 3.88 10.54 22.62
C LEU A 195 4.18 9.47 21.58
N ALA A 196 5.41 9.38 21.08
CA ALA A 196 5.85 8.35 20.15
C ALA A 196 5.63 6.94 20.74
N ASN A 197 6.00 6.76 22.01
CA ASN A 197 5.78 5.51 22.74
C ASN A 197 4.28 5.21 22.92
N LYS A 198 3.48 6.19 23.36
CA LYS A 198 2.02 6.00 23.56
C LYS A 198 1.25 5.79 22.26
N LEU A 199 1.71 6.36 21.14
CA LEU A 199 1.13 6.19 19.81
C LEU A 199 1.71 5.00 19.06
N GLU A 200 2.73 4.31 19.59
CA GLU A 200 3.44 3.23 18.90
C GLU A 200 4.00 3.72 17.54
N LEU A 201 4.67 4.88 17.55
CA LEU A 201 5.30 5.53 16.39
C LEU A 201 6.81 5.67 16.61
N LEU A 202 7.46 4.56 16.91
CA LEU A 202 8.90 4.51 17.23
C LEU A 202 9.74 3.99 16.06
N THR A 203 9.13 3.22 15.16
CA THR A 203 9.81 2.57 14.05
C THR A 203 9.54 3.30 12.73
N ILE A 204 10.46 3.19 11.78
CA ILE A 204 10.30 3.75 10.44
C ILE A 204 9.04 3.21 9.75
N PRO A 205 8.72 1.90 9.79
CA PRO A 205 7.46 1.36 9.25
C PRO A 205 6.21 2.00 9.87
N ASP A 206 6.19 2.20 11.19
CA ASP A 206 5.06 2.83 11.87
C ASP A 206 4.85 4.28 11.42
N LEU A 207 5.95 5.03 11.28
CA LEU A 207 5.93 6.42 10.81
C LEU A 207 5.52 6.53 9.33
N LYS A 208 5.94 5.57 8.49
CA LYS A 208 5.50 5.49 7.09
C LYS A 208 4.01 5.18 6.98
N ALA A 209 3.53 4.17 7.72
CA ALA A 209 2.10 3.84 7.77
C ALA A 209 1.24 5.01 8.28
N GLU A 210 1.72 5.73 9.29
CA GLU A 210 1.07 6.93 9.80
C GLU A 210 1.07 8.06 8.77
N THR A 211 2.15 8.23 7.99
CA THR A 211 2.22 9.23 6.91
C THR A 211 1.15 8.97 5.84
N VAL A 212 0.98 7.71 5.42
CA VAL A 212 -0.07 7.32 4.47
C VAL A 212 -1.46 7.61 5.05
N ALA A 213 -1.68 7.28 6.32
CA ALA A 213 -2.96 7.53 6.98
C ALA A 213 -3.28 9.04 7.10
N VAL A 214 -2.28 9.89 7.34
CA VAL A 214 -2.45 11.36 7.38
C VAL A 214 -2.73 11.93 5.99
N ARG A 215 -2.08 11.43 4.94
CA ARG A 215 -2.37 11.82 3.54
C ARG A 215 -3.79 11.44 3.12
N GLN A 216 -4.28 10.27 3.56
CA GLN A 216 -5.65 9.87 3.29
C GLN A 216 -6.67 10.82 3.95
N LEU A 217 -6.37 11.34 5.15
CA LEU A 217 -7.21 12.32 5.83
C LEU A 217 -7.32 13.66 5.10
N SER A 218 -6.29 14.08 4.35
CA SER A 218 -6.35 15.30 3.54
C SER A 218 -7.19 15.15 2.28
N ILE A 219 -7.39 13.92 1.80
CA ILE A 219 -8.26 13.64 0.65
C ILE A 219 -9.73 13.58 1.08
N GLU A 220 -10.01 13.05 2.27
CA GLU A 220 -11.38 12.81 2.74
C GLU A 220 -12.06 14.02 3.40
N LYS A 221 -11.30 15.05 3.82
CA LYS A 221 -11.82 16.21 4.56
C LYS A 221 -11.74 17.49 3.74
N ASP A 222 -12.88 18.14 3.56
CA ASP A 222 -13.01 19.47 2.95
C ASP A 222 -12.28 20.58 3.72
N VAL A 223 -12.05 21.71 3.05
CA VAL A 223 -11.22 22.89 3.42
C VAL A 223 -11.31 23.37 4.89
N GLN A 224 -12.41 23.10 5.59
CA GLN A 224 -12.66 23.53 6.97
C GLN A 224 -11.75 22.87 8.02
N ASN A 225 -11.11 21.74 7.72
CA ASN A 225 -10.22 21.03 8.66
C ASN A 225 -8.71 21.18 8.34
N ALA A 226 -8.35 22.10 7.44
CA ALA A 226 -6.96 22.26 6.98
C ALA A 226 -5.98 22.57 8.13
N GLU A 227 -6.40 23.36 9.12
CA GLU A 227 -5.57 23.70 10.29
C GLU A 227 -5.28 22.46 11.15
N SER A 228 -6.30 21.65 11.47
CA SER A 228 -6.13 20.43 12.26
C SER A 228 -5.27 19.39 11.53
N ILE A 229 -5.42 19.28 10.21
CA ILE A 229 -4.60 18.37 9.38
C ILE A 229 -3.14 18.84 9.36
N TRP A 230 -2.92 20.14 9.23
CA TRP A 230 -1.58 20.73 9.31
C TRP A 230 -0.94 20.48 10.68
N GLN A 231 -1.69 20.66 11.77
CA GLN A 231 -1.21 20.36 13.14
C GLN A 231 -0.81 18.90 13.30
N ILE A 232 -1.63 17.96 12.80
CA ILE A 232 -1.35 16.52 12.82
C ILE A 232 -0.05 16.22 12.06
N ALA A 233 0.12 16.78 10.86
CA ALA A 233 1.32 16.56 10.07
C ALA A 233 2.56 17.21 10.66
N ASN A 234 2.44 18.40 11.25
CA ASN A 234 3.54 19.04 11.96
C ASN A 234 4.02 18.17 13.14
N LEU A 235 3.09 17.61 13.93
CA LEU A 235 3.44 16.66 14.98
C LEU A 235 4.13 15.41 14.42
N LEU A 236 3.62 14.83 13.33
CA LEU A 236 4.26 13.70 12.68
C LEU A 236 5.69 14.03 12.20
N GLY A 237 5.92 15.24 11.66
CA GLY A 237 7.24 15.72 11.28
C GLY A 237 8.19 15.82 12.49
N LYS A 238 7.72 16.32 13.63
CA LYS A 238 8.50 16.36 14.88
C LYS A 238 8.83 14.97 15.40
N LEU A 239 7.91 14.01 15.29
CA LEU A 239 8.16 12.60 15.66
C LEU A 239 9.19 11.95 14.72
N LYS A 240 9.11 12.23 13.41
CA LYS A 240 10.11 11.77 12.42
C LYS A 240 11.51 12.31 12.72
N GLN A 241 11.63 13.58 13.09
CA GLN A 241 12.92 14.18 13.47
C GLN A 241 13.57 13.48 14.67
N ILE A 242 12.80 13.10 15.70
CA ILE A 242 13.31 12.36 16.86
C ILE A 242 13.75 10.94 16.47
N ALA A 243 13.03 10.31 15.54
CA ALA A 243 13.39 9.00 15.02
C ALA A 243 14.57 9.02 14.03
N GLY A 244 15.16 10.19 13.73
CA GLY A 244 16.25 10.33 12.76
C GLY A 244 15.81 10.21 11.29
N VAL A 245 14.51 10.37 11.01
CA VAL A 245 13.93 10.29 9.66
C VAL A 245 13.69 11.70 9.13
N HIS A 246 14.43 12.11 8.09
CA HIS A 246 14.25 13.40 7.42
C HIS A 246 13.42 13.25 6.13
N GLU A 247 12.10 13.16 6.27
CA GLU A 247 11.15 13.27 5.16
C GLU A 247 10.20 14.46 5.42
N ALA A 248 10.21 15.47 4.55
CA ALA A 248 9.26 16.58 4.62
C ALA A 248 7.87 16.10 4.16
N ILE A 249 6.82 16.47 4.90
CA ILE A 249 5.44 16.27 4.47
C ILE A 249 5.07 17.51 3.65
N GLU A 250 5.12 17.42 2.32
CA GLU A 250 4.69 18.50 1.43
C GLU A 250 3.14 18.56 1.40
N PHE A 251 2.60 19.73 1.77
CA PHE A 251 1.18 20.06 1.59
C PHE A 251 1.05 21.10 0.49
N ASP A 252 0.22 20.81 -0.51
CA ASP A 252 -0.06 21.72 -1.61
C ASP A 252 -1.30 22.58 -1.28
N GLY A 253 -1.11 23.86 -0.94
CA GLY A 253 -2.19 24.84 -0.68
C GLY A 253 -1.78 26.06 0.17
N PRO A 254 -2.48 27.22 0.08
CA PRO A 254 -1.91 28.48 -0.42
C PRO A 254 -1.26 29.43 0.61
N ILE A 255 -0.38 30.27 0.06
CA ILE A 255 0.65 31.15 0.66
C ILE A 255 0.15 32.22 1.66
N SER A 256 0.92 32.41 2.76
CA SER A 256 1.58 33.67 3.22
C SER A 256 1.85 33.59 4.74
N SER A 257 3.03 33.84 5.31
CA SER A 257 3.82 35.06 5.22
C SER A 257 5.30 34.87 5.57
N LYS A 258 6.15 35.62 4.85
CA LYS A 258 7.62 35.70 4.89
C LYS A 258 8.24 35.81 6.30
N SER A 259 9.24 34.98 6.56
CA SER A 259 10.50 35.45 7.16
C SER A 259 11.68 34.68 6.56
N LEU A 260 12.67 35.44 6.10
CA LEU A 260 13.87 34.97 5.42
C LEU A 260 14.79 34.26 6.42
N HIS A 261 14.84 32.94 6.36
CA HIS A 261 16.10 32.22 6.55
C HIS A 261 16.38 31.42 5.29
N ARG A 262 17.59 31.64 4.78
CA ARG A 262 18.14 31.12 3.54
C ARG A 262 18.39 29.62 3.69
N SER A 263 17.34 28.82 3.66
CA SER A 263 17.42 27.38 3.38
C SER A 263 17.44 27.26 1.86
N ARG A 264 18.52 26.76 1.28
CA ARG A 264 18.50 26.34 -0.13
C ARG A 264 17.43 25.25 -0.22
N SER A 265 16.25 25.59 -0.73
CA SER A 265 15.22 24.64 -1.10
C SER A 265 15.85 23.68 -2.12
N LEU A 266 16.04 22.42 -1.73
CA LEU A 266 16.41 21.36 -2.66
C LEU A 266 15.20 21.04 -3.52
N LEU A 267 14.93 21.92 -4.49
CA LEU A 267 14.00 21.63 -5.57
C LEU A 267 14.70 20.59 -6.44
N ILE A 268 14.22 19.35 -6.37
CA ILE A 268 14.60 18.32 -7.34
C ILE A 268 14.22 18.89 -8.72
N PRO A 269 15.17 19.02 -9.66
CA PRO A 269 14.86 19.49 -11.01
C PRO A 269 13.68 18.71 -11.59
N HIS A 270 12.71 19.39 -12.22
CA HIS A 270 11.54 18.71 -12.80
C HIS A 270 11.90 17.60 -13.80
N GLU A 271 13.10 17.66 -14.37
CA GLU A 271 13.67 16.66 -15.27
C GLU A 271 13.98 15.32 -14.58
N PHE A 272 14.08 15.31 -13.24
CA PHE A 272 14.36 14.13 -12.41
C PHE A 272 13.11 13.56 -11.75
N LEU A 273 11.96 14.20 -11.96
CA LEU A 273 10.68 13.80 -11.40
C LEU A 273 9.87 13.03 -12.43
N CYS A 274 9.22 11.95 -12.00
CA CYS A 274 8.30 11.22 -12.84
C CYS A 274 7.11 12.12 -13.18
N PRO A 275 6.73 12.29 -14.46
CA PRO A 275 5.62 13.18 -14.84
C PRO A 275 4.25 12.77 -14.25
N ILE A 276 4.11 11.53 -13.79
CA ILE A 276 2.86 10.97 -13.26
C ILE A 276 2.83 11.04 -11.74
N THR A 277 3.89 10.60 -11.06
CA THR A 277 3.93 10.57 -9.60
C THR A 277 4.47 11.85 -8.99
N LEU A 278 5.17 12.69 -9.78
CA LEU A 278 5.91 13.88 -9.36
C LEU A 278 6.98 13.60 -8.28
N GLU A 279 7.31 12.32 -8.07
CA GLU A 279 8.38 11.85 -7.21
C GLU A 279 9.65 11.60 -8.03
N ILE A 280 10.82 11.61 -7.37
CA ILE A 280 12.10 11.37 -8.05
C ILE A 280 12.09 10.01 -8.77
N MET A 281 12.56 9.97 -10.01
CA MET A 281 12.52 8.76 -10.82
C MET A 281 13.53 7.74 -10.25
N VAL A 282 13.02 6.77 -9.50
CA VAL A 282 13.79 5.64 -8.98
C VAL A 282 14.21 4.71 -10.11
N ASP A 283 13.39 4.61 -11.15
CA ASP A 283 13.72 3.94 -12.41
C ASP A 283 13.10 4.72 -13.59
N PRO A 284 13.87 5.63 -14.22
CA PRO A 284 13.33 6.46 -15.28
C PRO A 284 13.03 5.62 -16.54
N VAL A 285 11.75 5.46 -16.88
CA VAL A 285 11.32 4.84 -18.13
C VAL A 285 10.73 5.92 -19.03
N THR A 286 11.47 6.30 -20.07
CA THR A 286 10.93 7.17 -21.12
C THR A 286 10.01 6.37 -22.05
N VAL A 287 8.71 6.68 -22.05
CA VAL A 287 7.76 6.15 -23.04
C VAL A 287 7.84 7.05 -24.26
N ALA A 288 8.15 6.49 -25.43
CA ALA A 288 8.09 7.20 -26.70
C ALA A 288 6.64 7.66 -26.95
N THR A 289 6.33 8.92 -26.67
CA THR A 289 5.07 9.53 -27.12
C THR A 289 5.09 9.58 -28.63
N GLY A 290 4.29 8.70 -29.24
CA GLY A 290 4.10 8.64 -30.69
C GLY A 290 3.47 9.94 -31.20
N GLN A 291 4.29 10.76 -31.85
CA GLN A 291 3.83 11.68 -32.88
C GLN A 291 4.84 11.63 -34.04
N ASP A 292 4.35 11.07 -35.14
CA ASP A 292 4.82 11.09 -36.53
C ASP A 292 6.32 10.93 -36.79
N LEU A 293 6.81 9.69 -36.84
CA LEU A 293 8.08 9.39 -37.51
C LEU A 293 8.04 8.10 -38.35
N PRO A 294 8.80 8.03 -39.46
CA PRO A 294 8.61 7.08 -40.56
C PRO A 294 9.14 5.67 -40.24
N LYS A 295 8.66 4.70 -41.02
CA LYS A 295 8.71 3.22 -40.87
C LYS A 295 10.08 2.50 -40.77
N ASP A 296 11.17 3.14 -40.38
CA ASP A 296 12.49 2.50 -40.25
C ASP A 296 13.08 2.68 -38.83
N TRP A 297 12.55 1.96 -37.82
CA TRP A 297 12.97 2.11 -36.41
C TRP A 297 13.60 0.85 -35.77
N THR A 298 14.15 -0.08 -36.53
CA THR A 298 14.79 -1.27 -35.92
C THR A 298 16.11 -0.98 -35.19
N ASN A 299 16.61 0.28 -35.19
CA ASN A 299 17.98 0.61 -34.75
C ASN A 299 18.11 1.66 -33.62
N PHE A 300 17.03 2.06 -32.92
CA PHE A 300 17.10 3.14 -31.91
C PHE A 300 16.72 2.72 -30.48
N GLY A 301 16.80 1.43 -30.14
CA GLY A 301 16.74 0.99 -28.75
C GLY A 301 17.89 1.59 -27.91
N SER A 302 19.08 1.78 -28.49
CA SER A 302 20.27 2.24 -27.75
C SER A 302 20.13 3.66 -27.18
N LEU A 303 19.41 4.58 -27.84
CA LEU A 303 19.28 5.96 -27.38
C LEU A 303 18.24 6.14 -26.27
N PHE A 304 17.16 5.35 -26.25
CA PHE A 304 16.18 5.38 -25.15
C PHE A 304 16.80 4.87 -23.83
N PHE A 305 17.56 3.78 -23.87
CA PHE A 305 18.19 3.19 -22.68
C PHE A 305 19.43 3.95 -22.21
N SER A 306 20.23 4.53 -23.13
CA SER A 306 21.34 5.43 -22.76
C SER A 306 20.82 6.67 -22.04
N THR A 307 19.65 7.19 -22.44
CA THR A 307 19.04 8.36 -21.81
C THR A 307 18.43 8.00 -20.46
N ASN A 308 17.73 6.86 -20.32
CA ASN A 308 17.19 6.40 -19.04
C ASN A 308 18.31 6.13 -18.01
N PHE A 309 19.38 5.44 -18.40
CA PHE A 309 20.52 5.17 -17.52
C PHE A 309 21.34 6.43 -17.20
N ALA A 310 21.53 7.34 -18.17
CA ALA A 310 22.18 8.62 -17.93
C ALA A 310 21.35 9.53 -17.00
N ILE A 311 20.02 9.59 -17.18
CA ILE A 311 19.12 10.30 -16.27
C ILE A 311 19.20 9.67 -14.88
N ARG A 312 19.19 8.35 -14.77
CA ARG A 312 19.35 7.63 -13.49
C ARG A 312 20.67 7.98 -12.81
N ASN A 313 21.78 8.04 -13.55
CA ASN A 313 23.09 8.41 -12.99
C ASN A 313 23.17 9.90 -12.61
N LEU A 314 22.55 10.80 -13.38
CA LEU A 314 22.46 12.23 -13.02
C LEU A 314 21.59 12.43 -11.78
N ILE A 315 20.52 11.65 -11.63
CA ILE A 315 19.68 11.61 -10.43
C ILE A 315 20.49 11.09 -9.24
N LEU A 316 21.22 10.00 -9.39
CA LEU A 316 22.08 9.45 -8.35
C LEU A 316 23.19 10.42 -7.93
N GLN A 317 23.84 11.07 -8.89
CA GLN A 317 24.88 12.06 -8.61
C GLN A 317 24.31 13.30 -7.93
N TRP A 318 23.14 13.79 -8.36
CA TRP A 318 22.44 14.87 -7.67
C TRP A 318 22.04 14.46 -6.25
N CYS A 319 21.62 13.22 -6.05
CA CYS A 319 21.30 12.65 -4.75
C CYS A 319 22.52 12.59 -3.82
N GLU A 320 23.69 12.18 -4.31
CA GLU A 320 24.95 12.16 -3.55
C GLU A 320 25.44 13.57 -3.20
N GLU A 321 25.38 14.52 -4.15
CA GLU A 321 25.81 15.91 -3.94
C GLU A 321 24.88 16.67 -2.98
N ASN A 322 23.62 16.23 -2.82
CA ASN A 322 22.61 16.89 -1.99
C ASN A 322 22.17 16.05 -0.77
N ASN A 323 22.86 14.94 -0.47
CA ASN A 323 22.54 13.99 0.63
C ASN A 323 21.08 13.50 0.63
N PHE A 324 20.54 13.17 -0.54
CA PHE A 324 19.17 12.70 -0.73
C PHE A 324 19.14 11.18 -0.97
N GLU A 325 18.44 10.41 -0.14
CA GLU A 325 18.34 8.94 -0.31
C GLU A 325 17.16 8.56 -1.21
N LEU A 326 17.42 7.71 -2.22
CA LEU A 326 16.38 7.18 -3.09
C LEU A 326 15.49 6.15 -2.36
N PRO A 327 14.15 6.13 -2.59
CA PRO A 327 13.26 5.12 -2.06
C PRO A 327 13.69 3.70 -2.47
N LYS A 328 14.03 2.85 -1.49
CA LYS A 328 14.37 1.43 -1.72
C LYS A 328 13.10 0.63 -2.01
N ASN A 329 13.10 -0.11 -3.13
CA ASN A 329 12.03 -1.06 -3.47
C ASN A 329 12.08 -2.24 -2.49
N ASP A 330 10.99 -2.48 -1.75
CA ASP A 330 10.88 -3.57 -0.77
C ASP A 330 10.78 -4.93 -1.47
N ALA A 331 11.91 -5.63 -1.60
CA ALA A 331 11.92 -7.08 -1.77
C ALA A 331 13.05 -7.72 -0.97
N CYS A 332 12.65 -8.65 -0.09
CA CYS A 332 13.46 -9.63 0.66
C CYS A 332 14.00 -9.19 2.04
N VAL A 333 13.28 -9.58 3.10
CA VAL A 333 13.79 -9.67 4.48
C VAL A 333 14.30 -11.09 4.73
N GLY A 334 15.60 -11.24 4.93
CA GLY A 334 16.21 -12.48 5.43
C GLY A 334 17.74 -12.39 5.59
N CYS A 335 18.25 -12.78 6.77
CA CYS A 335 19.65 -12.94 7.19
C CYS A 335 20.52 -11.67 7.38
N ALA A 336 20.53 -11.21 8.63
CA ALA A 336 21.37 -10.13 9.14
C ALA A 336 22.85 -10.57 9.28
N GLY A 337 23.75 -9.83 8.65
CA GLY A 337 25.20 -9.91 8.84
C GLY A 337 25.98 -10.05 7.52
N SER A 338 25.73 -11.12 6.75
CA SER A 338 26.49 -11.40 5.52
C SER A 338 25.84 -10.83 4.24
N ASN A 339 24.54 -10.52 4.28
CA ASN A 339 23.81 -10.16 3.06
C ASN A 339 24.04 -8.71 2.62
N ALA A 340 24.37 -7.79 3.54
CA ALA A 340 24.59 -6.38 3.19
C ALA A 340 25.83 -6.18 2.30
N GLU A 341 26.96 -6.81 2.66
CA GLU A 341 28.19 -6.77 1.86
C GLU A 341 28.00 -7.46 0.50
N LEU A 342 27.24 -8.56 0.46
CA LEU A 342 26.91 -9.26 -0.78
C LEU A 342 25.99 -8.43 -1.68
N ILE A 343 25.01 -7.72 -1.11
CA ILE A 343 24.14 -6.79 -1.85
C ILE A 343 24.97 -5.68 -2.48
N GLU A 344 25.86 -5.07 -1.71
CA GLU A 344 26.76 -4.01 -2.21
C GLU A 344 27.68 -4.54 -3.31
N GLN A 345 28.27 -5.72 -3.12
CA GLN A 345 29.10 -6.38 -4.12
C GLN A 345 28.32 -6.63 -5.42
N ILE A 346 27.12 -7.20 -5.35
CA ILE A 346 26.30 -7.48 -6.55
C ILE A 346 25.87 -6.17 -7.23
N THR A 347 25.57 -5.13 -6.46
CA THR A 347 25.23 -3.80 -7.00
C THR A 347 26.39 -3.22 -7.80
N CYS A 348 27.62 -3.31 -7.28
CA CYS A 348 28.83 -2.90 -7.99
C CYS A 348 29.07 -3.72 -9.27
N LEU A 349 28.84 -5.05 -9.22
CA LEU A 349 28.94 -5.90 -10.41
C LEU A 349 27.94 -5.51 -11.49
N VAL A 350 26.69 -5.18 -11.12
CA VAL A 350 25.67 -4.73 -12.10
C VAL A 350 26.05 -3.39 -12.70
N GLN A 351 26.60 -2.45 -11.92
CA GLN A 351 27.13 -1.19 -12.45
C GLN A 351 28.27 -1.43 -13.46
N ASN A 352 29.17 -2.37 -13.15
CA ASN A 352 30.30 -2.72 -14.01
C ASN A 352 29.88 -3.34 -15.36
N LEU A 353 28.67 -3.89 -15.48
CA LEU A 353 28.13 -4.34 -16.78
C LEU A 353 27.92 -3.17 -17.76
N PHE A 354 27.80 -1.94 -17.28
CA PHE A 354 27.63 -0.74 -18.10
C PHE A 354 28.97 -0.04 -18.43
N CYS A 355 30.08 -0.46 -17.85
CA CYS A 355 31.39 0.16 -18.10
C CYS A 355 31.80 0.11 -19.58
N THR A 356 32.51 1.14 -20.04
CA THR A 356 33.04 1.18 -21.40
C THR A 356 34.20 0.22 -21.61
N GLU A 357 34.89 -0.14 -20.52
CA GLU A 357 36.02 -1.07 -20.52
C GLU A 357 35.55 -2.52 -20.60
N LEU A 358 36.01 -3.23 -21.63
CA LEU A 358 35.57 -4.59 -21.95
C LEU A 358 36.04 -5.60 -20.89
N ASP A 359 37.22 -5.40 -20.30
CA ASP A 359 37.76 -6.28 -19.26
C ASP A 359 36.95 -6.20 -17.96
N VAL A 360 36.51 -4.99 -17.58
CA VAL A 360 35.62 -4.77 -16.42
C VAL A 360 34.27 -5.46 -16.62
N LYS A 361 33.69 -5.36 -17.83
CA LYS A 361 32.47 -6.10 -18.19
C LYS A 361 32.66 -7.61 -18.08
N ARG A 362 33.75 -8.15 -18.65
CA ARG A 362 34.05 -9.59 -18.60
C ARG A 362 34.18 -10.10 -17.17
N GLU A 363 34.89 -9.36 -16.32
CA GLU A 363 35.02 -9.70 -14.90
C GLU A 363 33.67 -9.70 -14.18
N ALA A 364 32.84 -8.68 -14.43
CA ALA A 364 31.51 -8.57 -13.84
C ALA A 364 30.61 -9.75 -14.24
N ILE A 365 30.55 -10.08 -15.54
CA ILE A 365 29.76 -11.23 -16.04
C ILE A 365 30.27 -12.53 -15.43
N ALA A 366 31.59 -12.73 -15.39
CA ALA A 366 32.19 -13.94 -14.82
C ALA A 366 31.85 -14.09 -13.33
N LYS A 367 31.86 -12.99 -12.57
CA LYS A 367 31.52 -13.02 -11.14
C LYS A 367 30.03 -13.25 -10.92
N ILE A 368 29.15 -12.63 -11.70
CA ILE A 368 27.70 -12.88 -11.66
C ILE A 368 27.39 -14.35 -12.00
N ARG A 369 28.06 -14.90 -13.01
CA ARG A 369 27.94 -16.33 -13.39
C ARG A 369 28.35 -17.25 -12.24
N MET A 370 29.45 -16.95 -11.54
CA MET A 370 29.89 -17.72 -10.39
C MET A 370 28.89 -17.65 -9.23
N LEU A 371 28.45 -16.45 -8.85
CA LEU A 371 27.51 -16.25 -7.75
C LEU A 371 26.15 -16.92 -8.00
N SER A 372 25.63 -16.83 -9.23
CA SER A 372 24.38 -17.48 -9.63
C SER A 372 24.50 -19.00 -9.70
N LYS A 373 25.69 -19.56 -9.96
CA LYS A 373 25.91 -21.01 -9.96
C LYS A 373 25.87 -21.59 -8.54
N GLU A 374 26.50 -20.92 -7.58
CA GLU A 374 26.80 -21.46 -6.26
C GLU A 374 25.62 -21.51 -5.29
N ASN A 375 24.69 -20.55 -5.34
CA ASN A 375 23.61 -20.44 -4.35
C ASN A 375 22.28 -20.00 -4.99
N PRO A 376 21.14 -20.69 -4.73
CA PRO A 376 19.82 -20.23 -5.18
C PRO A 376 19.43 -18.84 -4.68
N ASP A 377 19.76 -18.46 -3.43
CA ASP A 377 19.43 -17.14 -2.88
C ASP A 377 20.14 -16.00 -3.63
N ASN A 378 21.36 -16.27 -4.12
CA ASN A 378 22.09 -15.32 -4.96
C ASN A 378 21.37 -15.08 -6.29
N ARG A 379 20.71 -16.09 -6.86
CA ARG A 379 19.97 -15.93 -8.13
C ARG A 379 18.83 -14.94 -7.94
N ILE A 380 18.05 -15.11 -6.87
CA ILE A 380 16.95 -14.21 -6.52
C ILE A 380 17.50 -12.80 -6.31
N LEU A 381 18.59 -12.65 -5.56
CA LEU A 381 19.19 -11.36 -5.26
C LEU A 381 19.73 -10.64 -6.51
N ILE A 382 20.46 -11.36 -7.38
CA ILE A 382 20.99 -10.84 -8.64
C ILE A 382 19.86 -10.37 -9.56
N GLY A 383 18.77 -11.13 -9.62
CA GLY A 383 17.55 -10.75 -10.34
C GLY A 383 16.93 -9.46 -9.81
N ASN A 384 16.69 -9.40 -8.50
CA ASN A 384 16.08 -8.25 -7.83
C ASN A 384 16.89 -6.95 -7.94
N ILE A 385 18.22 -7.03 -7.99
CA ILE A 385 19.11 -5.87 -8.20
C ILE A 385 19.07 -5.37 -9.66
N GLY A 386 18.50 -6.15 -10.59
CA GLY A 386 18.30 -5.73 -11.98
C GLY A 386 19.42 -6.13 -12.93
N ALA A 387 20.13 -7.24 -12.65
CA ALA A 387 21.21 -7.71 -13.53
C ALA A 387 20.72 -8.29 -14.88
N ILE A 388 19.46 -8.72 -14.97
CA ILE A 388 18.94 -9.48 -16.12
C ILE A 388 18.90 -8.66 -17.42
N PRO A 389 18.31 -7.44 -17.48
CA PRO A 389 18.28 -6.67 -18.73
C PRO A 389 19.67 -6.29 -19.27
N PRO A 390 20.65 -5.84 -18.44
CA PRO A 390 22.02 -5.60 -18.90
C PRO A 390 22.69 -6.84 -19.48
N LEU A 391 22.48 -8.01 -18.87
CA LEU A 391 22.98 -9.27 -19.40
C LEU A 391 22.33 -9.60 -20.75
N ILE A 392 21.02 -9.41 -20.91
CA ILE A 392 20.36 -9.64 -22.21
C ILE A 392 20.96 -8.76 -23.30
N HIS A 393 21.26 -7.48 -23.00
CA HIS A 393 21.91 -6.59 -23.96
C HIS A 393 23.27 -7.11 -24.42
N LEU A 394 24.05 -7.68 -23.50
CA LEU A 394 25.38 -8.23 -23.77
C LEU A 394 25.36 -9.50 -24.66
N LEU A 395 24.20 -10.14 -24.86
CA LEU A 395 24.07 -11.23 -25.85
C LEU A 395 24.32 -10.76 -27.29
N SER A 396 24.06 -9.49 -27.58
CA SER A 396 24.27 -8.90 -28.91
C SER A 396 25.71 -8.39 -29.15
N TYR A 397 26.59 -8.54 -28.15
CA TYR A 397 27.95 -8.04 -28.22
C TYR A 397 28.82 -8.89 -29.16
N GLN A 398 29.67 -8.27 -29.98
CA GLN A 398 30.46 -8.97 -31.02
C GLN A 398 31.60 -9.86 -30.47
N ASP A 399 31.81 -9.87 -29.16
CA ASP A 399 32.85 -10.67 -28.52
C ASP A 399 32.29 -12.03 -28.08
N SER A 400 32.79 -13.11 -28.68
CA SER A 400 32.29 -14.46 -28.43
C SER A 400 32.41 -14.90 -26.97
N ALA A 401 33.49 -14.50 -26.29
CA ALA A 401 33.68 -14.80 -24.88
C ALA A 401 32.65 -14.08 -24.00
N VAL A 402 32.33 -12.83 -24.31
CA VAL A 402 31.23 -12.11 -23.63
C VAL A 402 29.90 -12.80 -23.87
N GLN A 403 29.56 -13.17 -25.11
CA GLN A 403 28.30 -13.85 -25.41
C GLN A 403 28.15 -15.17 -24.66
N GLU A 404 29.21 -15.99 -24.66
CA GLU A 404 29.23 -17.28 -23.97
C GLU A 404 29.06 -17.15 -22.45
N GLN A 405 29.83 -16.24 -21.82
CA GLN A 405 29.72 -16.03 -20.38
C GLN A 405 28.34 -15.46 -20.00
N THR A 406 27.79 -14.61 -20.86
CA THR A 406 26.48 -13.96 -20.66
C THR A 406 25.34 -14.96 -20.76
N VAL A 407 25.31 -15.80 -21.81
CA VAL A 407 24.25 -16.82 -21.95
C VAL A 407 24.32 -17.83 -20.81
N THR A 408 25.52 -18.17 -20.33
CA THR A 408 25.70 -19.05 -19.18
C THR A 408 25.21 -18.41 -17.87
N ALA A 409 25.44 -17.11 -17.68
CA ALA A 409 24.90 -16.39 -16.53
C ALA A 409 23.36 -16.37 -16.54
N LEU A 410 22.76 -16.11 -17.71
CA LEU A 410 21.29 -16.13 -17.87
C LEU A 410 20.71 -17.54 -17.65
N LEU A 411 21.38 -18.60 -18.12
CA LEU A 411 21.02 -19.99 -17.83
C LEU A 411 21.00 -20.28 -16.32
N ASN A 412 22.02 -19.85 -15.58
CA ASN A 412 22.07 -20.07 -14.13
C ASN A 412 20.94 -19.31 -13.42
N LEU A 413 20.65 -18.08 -13.85
CA LEU A 413 19.57 -17.26 -13.30
C LEU A 413 18.18 -17.83 -13.64
N SER A 414 18.00 -18.42 -14.83
CA SER A 414 16.73 -19.00 -15.26
C SER A 414 16.33 -20.27 -14.50
N ILE A 415 17.17 -20.79 -13.61
CA ILE A 415 16.78 -21.90 -12.72
C ILE A 415 15.77 -21.40 -11.67
N ASP A 416 15.81 -20.12 -11.30
CA ASP A 416 14.77 -19.49 -10.48
C ASP A 416 13.55 -19.13 -11.33
N GLU A 417 12.34 -19.41 -10.83
CA GLU A 417 11.09 -19.24 -11.59
C GLU A 417 10.76 -17.77 -11.91
N GLU A 418 11.04 -16.83 -11.00
CA GLU A 418 10.72 -15.43 -11.25
C GLU A 418 11.71 -14.79 -12.22
N ASN A 419 13.00 -15.05 -12.03
CA ASN A 419 14.03 -14.67 -12.99
C ASN A 419 13.75 -15.24 -14.38
N LYS A 420 13.31 -16.50 -14.47
CA LYS A 420 12.94 -17.14 -15.73
C LYS A 420 11.83 -16.37 -16.46
N ARG A 421 10.80 -15.90 -15.74
CA ARG A 421 9.73 -15.06 -16.31
C ARG A 421 10.27 -13.72 -16.81
N ILE A 422 11.14 -13.07 -16.04
CA ILE A 422 11.77 -11.79 -16.43
C ILE A 422 12.60 -11.99 -17.70
N ILE A 423 13.48 -13.00 -17.75
CA ILE A 423 14.31 -13.31 -18.92
C ILE A 423 13.46 -13.50 -20.18
N ALA A 424 12.32 -14.19 -20.07
CA ALA A 424 11.40 -14.40 -21.19
C ALA A 424 10.71 -13.10 -21.63
N ARG A 425 10.22 -12.29 -20.68
CA ARG A 425 9.50 -11.02 -20.96
C ARG A 425 10.41 -9.94 -21.55
N GLU A 426 11.67 -9.90 -21.13
CA GLU A 426 12.68 -8.93 -21.60
C GLU A 426 13.26 -9.27 -22.99
N GLY A 427 12.68 -10.25 -23.69
CA GLY A 427 13.03 -10.52 -25.08
C GLY A 427 14.39 -11.19 -25.28
N ALA A 428 14.85 -12.00 -24.32
CA ALA A 428 16.12 -12.74 -24.45
C ALA A 428 16.09 -13.82 -25.55
N ILE A 429 14.90 -14.39 -25.82
CA ILE A 429 14.75 -15.59 -26.66
C ILE A 429 15.33 -15.42 -28.08
N PRO A 430 15.03 -14.34 -28.85
CA PRO A 430 15.62 -14.14 -30.17
C PRO A 430 17.15 -14.07 -30.16
N ALA A 431 17.74 -13.37 -29.18
CA ALA A 431 19.19 -13.25 -29.07
C ALA A 431 19.86 -14.58 -28.70
N ILE A 432 19.24 -15.37 -27.81
CA ILE A 432 19.72 -16.72 -27.48
C ILE A 432 19.63 -17.65 -28.70
N ILE A 433 18.58 -17.54 -29.52
CA ILE A 433 18.46 -18.30 -30.79
C ILE A 433 19.57 -17.91 -31.78
N GLU A 434 19.94 -16.63 -31.84
CA GLU A 434 21.03 -16.17 -32.70
C GLU A 434 22.38 -16.76 -32.28
N ILE A 435 22.68 -16.75 -30.98
CA ILE A 435 23.89 -17.37 -30.42
C ILE A 435 23.86 -18.89 -30.63
N LEU A 436 22.70 -19.54 -30.50
CA LEU A 436 22.54 -20.98 -30.77
C LEU A 436 22.90 -21.34 -32.23
N ARG A 437 22.69 -20.43 -33.18
CA ARG A 437 22.99 -20.64 -34.61
C ARG A 437 24.45 -20.32 -34.95
N ASN A 438 24.99 -19.25 -34.38
CA ASN A 438 26.24 -18.63 -34.86
C ASN A 438 27.38 -18.62 -33.84
N GLY A 439 27.13 -19.00 -32.57
CA GLY A 439 28.10 -18.94 -31.47
C GLY A 439 29.12 -20.09 -31.45
N THR A 440 30.02 -20.04 -30.45
CA THR A 440 30.97 -21.11 -30.13
C THR A 440 30.24 -22.39 -29.73
N GLU A 441 30.91 -23.54 -29.77
CA GLU A 441 30.33 -24.82 -29.33
C GLU A 441 29.74 -24.72 -27.91
N GLU A 442 30.51 -24.16 -26.97
CA GLU A 442 30.06 -23.93 -25.59
C GLU A 442 28.90 -22.92 -25.50
N ALA A 443 28.93 -21.82 -26.26
CA ALA A 443 27.82 -20.87 -26.28
C ALA A 443 26.53 -21.50 -26.85
N ARG A 444 26.64 -22.39 -27.83
CA ARG A 444 25.50 -23.11 -28.42
C ARG A 444 24.90 -24.12 -27.45
N GLU A 445 25.72 -24.88 -26.74
CA GLU A 445 25.25 -25.80 -25.70
C GLU A 445 24.51 -25.06 -24.58
N ASN A 446 25.11 -23.98 -24.07
CA ASN A 446 24.49 -23.15 -23.03
C ASN A 446 23.21 -22.48 -23.53
N SER A 447 23.15 -22.06 -24.79
CA SER A 447 21.94 -21.50 -25.41
C SER A 447 20.82 -22.53 -25.50
N ALA A 448 21.13 -23.77 -25.89
CA ALA A 448 20.14 -24.85 -25.94
C ALA A 448 19.58 -25.16 -24.54
N ALA A 449 20.45 -25.22 -23.53
CA ALA A 449 20.04 -25.43 -22.14
C ALA A 449 19.19 -24.26 -21.61
N ALA A 450 19.53 -23.02 -21.96
CA ALA A 450 18.78 -21.83 -21.56
C ALA A 450 17.37 -21.85 -22.19
N LEU A 451 17.26 -22.12 -23.48
CA LEU A 451 15.96 -22.24 -24.15
C LEU A 451 15.12 -23.39 -23.59
N PHE A 452 15.74 -24.53 -23.28
CA PHE A 452 15.05 -25.63 -22.62
C PHE A 452 14.50 -25.20 -21.24
N SER A 453 15.33 -24.52 -20.43
CA SER A 453 14.90 -23.99 -19.13
C SER A 453 13.71 -23.02 -19.27
N LEU A 454 13.77 -22.10 -20.23
CA LEU A 454 12.72 -21.12 -20.51
C LEU A 454 11.44 -21.76 -21.06
N SER A 455 11.54 -22.85 -21.82
CA SER A 455 10.39 -23.57 -22.40
C SER A 455 9.50 -24.26 -21.34
N MET A 456 10.04 -24.47 -20.14
CA MET A 456 9.31 -25.04 -19.01
C MET A 456 8.31 -24.05 -18.39
N LEU A 457 8.29 -22.77 -18.80
CA LEU A 457 7.22 -21.84 -18.44
C LEU A 457 6.00 -22.07 -19.33
N ASP A 458 4.84 -22.32 -18.71
CA ASP A 458 3.57 -22.47 -19.43
C ASP A 458 3.21 -21.24 -20.28
N GLU A 459 3.62 -20.04 -19.85
CA GLU A 459 3.46 -18.77 -20.58
C GLU A 459 4.22 -18.76 -21.92
N ASN A 460 5.37 -19.45 -22.01
CA ASN A 460 6.19 -19.49 -23.22
C ASN A 460 5.70 -20.51 -24.26
N LYS A 461 4.76 -21.41 -23.90
CA LYS A 461 4.13 -22.34 -24.84
C LYS A 461 3.20 -21.64 -25.85
N VAL A 462 2.72 -20.44 -25.52
CA VAL A 462 1.81 -19.65 -26.38
C VAL A 462 2.58 -18.75 -27.36
N LEU A 463 3.83 -18.40 -27.06
CA LEU A 463 4.76 -17.65 -27.93
C LEU A 463 5.33 -18.51 -29.09
N GLY A 464 4.56 -19.51 -29.52
CA GLY A 464 4.91 -20.58 -30.44
C GLY A 464 5.91 -20.22 -31.54
N GLY A 465 7.11 -20.74 -31.35
CA GLY A 465 8.21 -20.76 -32.33
C GLY A 465 9.52 -21.34 -31.77
N LEU A 466 9.46 -22.17 -30.71
CA LEU A 466 10.58 -23.00 -30.25
C LEU A 466 10.35 -24.46 -30.66
#